data_AF-A0A2W4Y980-F1
#
_entry.id   AF-A0A2W4Y980-F1
#
_cell.length_a   1.000
_cell.length_b   1.000
_cell.length_c   1.000
_cell.angle_alpha   90.00
_cell.angle_beta   90.00
_cell.angle_gamma   90.00
#
_symmetry.space_group_name_H-M   'P 1'
#
loop_
_entity.id
_entity.type
_entity.pdbx_description
1 polymer ?
#
loop_
_entity_poly.entity_id
_entity_poly.type
_entity_poly.pdbx_seq_one_letter_code
_entity_poly.pdbx_strand_id
1 'polypeptide(L)'
;LALADSAPLWLDWQINQLLGDLDLKQADQFQQASQAVVTLLSDIANADTRTHYIRYCSEIFSQGDGRIVPLLAENLLAQVRRKRRSPGNQTDSKSGGKSHDVQILNRSFLEEAEAALLRIFIHSPEHRLTIIEGLETRDLGFNFTHHRALWRTLTELSALESQANSQSPEPTLLETLRNFSAESTGPLSQVHHLLYLEEKTRLDVIREPLVIRAAIACLEKNMCEKRYRLLLNLWSDSDFSSSPEQHSQYQKKIIAEKNRIAQLEKERSVDFADLASVPWVKA
;
A
#
# COMPACT_ATOMS: atom_id res chain seq x y z
N LEU A 1 -31.87 -27.99 28.72
CA LEU A 1 -31.98 -26.51 28.57
C LEU A 1 -30.62 -25.83 28.32
N ALA A 2 -29.48 -26.40 28.68
CA ALA A 2 -28.16 -25.76 28.52
C ALA A 2 -27.51 -25.77 27.10
N LEU A 3 -28.15 -26.34 26.07
CA LEU A 3 -27.63 -26.32 24.68
C LEU A 3 -28.32 -25.30 23.77
N ALA A 4 -29.45 -24.73 24.19
CA ALA A 4 -30.17 -23.71 23.42
C ALA A 4 -29.61 -22.30 23.68
N ASP A 5 -29.08 -22.07 24.89
CA ASP A 5 -28.46 -20.78 25.26
C ASP A 5 -27.03 -20.62 24.72
N SER A 6 -26.41 -21.72 24.26
CA SER A 6 -25.09 -21.74 23.61
C SER A 6 -25.18 -21.82 22.08
N ALA A 7 -26.36 -21.58 21.50
CA ALA A 7 -26.50 -21.52 20.06
C ALA A 7 -25.98 -20.15 19.58
N PRO A 8 -24.84 -20.09 18.86
CA PRO A 8 -24.40 -18.83 18.26
C PRO A 8 -25.52 -18.32 17.35
N LEU A 9 -25.77 -17.01 17.33
CA LEU A 9 -26.71 -16.46 16.34
C LEU A 9 -26.21 -16.93 14.97
N TRP A 10 -27.14 -17.34 14.10
CA TRP A 10 -26.80 -17.91 12.79
C TRP A 10 -25.76 -17.05 12.03
N LEU A 11 -25.82 -15.72 12.21
CA LEU A 11 -24.91 -14.74 11.59
C LEU A 11 -23.49 -14.87 12.12
N ASP A 12 -23.34 -15.08 13.43
CA ASP A 12 -22.05 -15.28 14.09
C ASP A 12 -21.38 -16.55 13.55
N TRP A 13 -22.14 -17.62 13.41
CA TRP A 13 -21.67 -18.87 12.82
C TRP A 13 -21.27 -18.70 11.35
N GLN A 14 -22.06 -17.99 10.56
CA GLN A 14 -21.75 -17.76 9.15
C GLN A 14 -20.49 -16.90 8.97
N ILE A 15 -20.32 -15.87 9.79
CA ILE A 15 -19.10 -15.05 9.81
C ILE A 15 -17.89 -15.90 10.19
N ASN A 16 -18.00 -16.75 11.21
CA ASN A 16 -16.91 -17.63 11.62
C ASN A 16 -16.56 -18.68 10.54
N GLN A 17 -17.53 -19.20 9.80
CA GLN A 17 -17.27 -20.09 8.66
C GLN A 17 -16.55 -19.39 7.51
N LEU A 18 -16.91 -18.13 7.21
CA LEU A 18 -16.24 -17.35 6.16
C LEU A 18 -14.78 -17.01 6.52
N LEU A 19 -14.47 -16.91 7.81
CA LEU A 19 -13.16 -16.49 8.31
C LEU A 19 -12.28 -17.65 8.76
N GLY A 20 -12.86 -18.82 9.08
CA GLY A 20 -12.16 -19.95 9.70
C GLY A 20 -11.04 -20.57 8.86
N ASP A 21 -11.16 -20.49 7.53
CA ASP A 21 -10.18 -21.07 6.60
C ASP A 21 -9.15 -20.03 6.08
N LEU A 22 -9.24 -18.76 6.50
CA LEU A 22 -8.44 -17.65 5.97
C LEU A 22 -7.45 -17.11 7.00
N ASP A 23 -6.19 -16.95 6.57
CA ASP A 23 -5.15 -16.26 7.31
C ASP A 23 -5.26 -14.75 7.10
N LEU A 24 -5.88 -14.07 8.05
CA LEU A 24 -6.10 -12.62 8.04
C LEU A 24 -4.80 -11.78 8.06
N LYS A 25 -3.63 -12.41 8.27
CA LYS A 25 -2.32 -11.75 8.17
C LYS A 25 -1.85 -11.59 6.73
N GLN A 26 -2.38 -12.39 5.79
CA GLN A 26 -2.04 -12.28 4.38
C GLN A 26 -2.97 -11.29 3.68
N ALA A 27 -2.39 -10.31 2.98
CA ALA A 27 -3.15 -9.21 2.36
C ALA A 27 -4.21 -9.70 1.35
N ASP A 28 -3.89 -10.73 0.56
CA ASP A 28 -4.81 -11.29 -0.44
C ASP A 28 -6.01 -11.98 0.21
N GLN A 29 -5.76 -12.77 1.26
CA GLN A 29 -6.79 -13.48 2.02
C GLN A 29 -7.62 -12.51 2.87
N PHE A 30 -7.01 -11.46 3.41
CA PHE A 30 -7.70 -10.37 4.08
C PHE A 30 -8.66 -9.64 3.14
N GLN A 31 -8.21 -9.32 1.93
CA GLN A 31 -9.06 -8.68 0.93
C GLN A 31 -10.22 -9.59 0.50
N GLN A 32 -9.96 -10.88 0.32
CA GLN A 32 -10.99 -11.88 0.01
C GLN A 32 -12.02 -12.02 1.14
N ALA A 33 -11.55 -12.14 2.39
CA ALA A 33 -12.39 -12.17 3.59
C ALA A 33 -13.24 -10.90 3.72
N SER A 34 -12.62 -9.74 3.53
CA SER A 34 -13.31 -8.44 3.62
C SER A 34 -14.44 -8.32 2.61
N GLN A 35 -14.21 -8.72 1.35
CA GLN A 35 -15.24 -8.70 0.32
C GLN A 35 -16.40 -9.65 0.64
N ALA A 36 -16.11 -10.88 1.07
CA ALA A 36 -17.13 -11.85 1.46
C ALA A 36 -17.97 -11.37 2.65
N VAL A 37 -17.34 -10.78 3.66
CA VAL A 37 -18.03 -10.17 4.80
C VAL A 37 -18.88 -8.97 4.37
N VAL A 38 -18.37 -8.08 3.52
CA VAL A 38 -19.16 -6.97 2.96
C VAL A 38 -20.36 -7.47 2.18
N THR A 39 -20.24 -8.62 1.50
CA THR A 39 -21.37 -9.22 0.80
C THR A 39 -22.45 -9.75 1.73
N LEU A 40 -22.07 -10.41 2.82
CA LEU A 40 -23.00 -10.89 3.83
C LEU A 40 -23.69 -9.72 4.54
N LEU A 41 -22.92 -8.69 4.92
CA LEU A 41 -23.41 -7.50 5.59
C LEU A 41 -24.33 -6.64 4.71
N SER A 42 -24.18 -6.67 3.37
CA SER A 42 -25.07 -5.94 2.46
C SER A 42 -26.49 -6.49 2.43
N ASP A 43 -26.64 -7.78 2.70
CA ASP A 43 -27.87 -8.53 2.55
C ASP A 43 -28.73 -8.46 3.83
N ILE A 44 -28.15 -7.96 4.94
CA ILE A 44 -28.85 -7.70 6.19
C ILE A 44 -29.83 -6.51 6.02
N ALA A 45 -31.12 -6.79 6.16
CA ALA A 45 -32.18 -5.79 6.02
C ALA A 45 -32.20 -4.77 7.18
N ASN A 46 -32.11 -5.24 8.43
CA ASN A 46 -32.21 -4.39 9.62
C ASN A 46 -30.92 -3.56 9.82
N ALA A 47 -31.06 -2.24 9.95
CA ALA A 47 -29.94 -1.30 10.08
C ALA A 47 -29.18 -1.45 11.40
N ASP A 48 -29.86 -1.75 12.51
CA ASP A 48 -29.24 -1.84 13.83
C ASP A 48 -28.38 -3.11 13.93
N THR A 49 -28.94 -4.24 13.48
CA THR A 49 -28.20 -5.52 13.41
C THR A 49 -26.97 -5.41 12.51
N ARG A 50 -27.07 -4.73 11.37
CA ARG A 50 -25.95 -4.52 10.47
C ARG A 50 -24.87 -3.64 11.09
N THR A 51 -25.25 -2.58 11.81
CA THR A 51 -24.29 -1.71 12.50
C THR A 51 -23.54 -2.47 13.59
N HIS A 52 -24.25 -3.31 14.35
CA HIS A 52 -23.66 -4.23 15.32
C HIS A 52 -22.66 -5.19 14.65
N TYR A 53 -23.05 -5.84 13.56
CA TYR A 53 -22.17 -6.79 12.85
C TYR A 53 -20.99 -6.14 12.12
N ILE A 54 -21.13 -4.90 11.64
CA ILE A 54 -19.99 -4.13 11.12
C ILE A 54 -18.94 -3.91 12.20
N ARG A 55 -19.37 -3.55 13.42
CA ARG A 55 -18.47 -3.39 14.57
C ARG A 55 -17.82 -4.70 14.96
N TYR A 56 -18.60 -5.77 15.10
CA TYR A 56 -18.10 -7.12 15.39
C TYR A 56 -17.05 -7.59 14.38
N CYS A 57 -17.32 -7.47 13.07
CA CYS A 57 -16.35 -7.83 12.04
C CYS A 57 -15.10 -6.94 12.07
N SER A 58 -15.24 -5.65 12.39
CA SER A 58 -14.09 -4.73 12.51
C SER A 58 -13.17 -5.09 13.69
N GLU A 59 -13.71 -5.64 14.77
CA GLU A 59 -12.94 -6.16 15.90
C GLU A 59 -12.17 -7.43 15.52
N ILE A 60 -12.78 -8.33 14.74
CA ILE A 60 -12.10 -9.53 14.24
C ILE A 60 -10.96 -9.17 13.28
N PHE A 61 -11.22 -8.26 12.32
CA PHE A 61 -10.20 -7.80 11.38
C PHE A 61 -9.07 -6.99 12.03
N SER A 62 -9.34 -6.38 13.17
CA SER A 62 -8.37 -5.63 13.95
C SER A 62 -7.29 -6.52 14.60
N GLN A 63 -7.51 -7.84 14.67
CA GLN A 63 -6.58 -8.81 15.27
C GLN A 63 -6.13 -8.42 16.70
N GLY A 64 -6.96 -7.67 17.44
CA GLY A 64 -6.70 -7.22 18.81
C GLY A 64 -6.18 -5.78 18.95
N ASP A 65 -5.92 -5.06 17.86
CA ASP A 65 -5.58 -3.63 17.94
C ASP A 65 -6.85 -2.75 17.99
N GLY A 66 -7.30 -2.43 19.20
CA GLY A 66 -8.51 -1.62 19.42
C GLY A 66 -8.49 -0.23 18.77
N ARG A 67 -7.31 0.31 18.42
CA ARG A 67 -7.17 1.65 17.84
C ARG A 67 -7.61 1.72 16.38
N ILE A 68 -7.50 0.61 15.64
CA ILE A 68 -7.85 0.53 14.21
C ILE A 68 -9.29 0.10 13.97
N VAL A 69 -9.97 -0.45 14.98
CA VAL A 69 -11.39 -0.84 14.96
C VAL A 69 -12.33 0.26 14.41
N PRO A 70 -12.27 1.53 14.87
CA PRO A 70 -13.14 2.57 14.35
C PRO A 70 -12.90 2.86 12.86
N LEU A 71 -11.64 2.85 12.42
CA LEU A 71 -11.27 3.07 11.02
C LEU A 71 -11.78 1.94 10.12
N LEU A 72 -11.62 0.70 10.57
CA LEU A 72 -12.11 -0.50 9.87
C LEU A 72 -13.63 -0.51 9.79
N ALA A 73 -14.32 -0.15 10.87
CA ALA A 73 -15.77 -0.05 10.91
C ALA A 73 -16.30 0.98 9.90
N GLU A 74 -15.68 2.17 9.83
CA GLU A 74 -16.04 3.20 8.84
C GLU A 74 -15.82 2.75 7.40
N ASN A 75 -14.70 2.06 7.15
CA ASN A 75 -14.36 1.54 5.83
C ASN A 75 -15.36 0.46 5.38
N LEU A 76 -15.65 -0.54 6.24
CA LEU A 76 -16.65 -1.57 5.97
C LEU A 76 -18.04 -0.97 5.73
N LEU A 77 -18.42 0.03 6.52
CA LEU A 77 -19.70 0.73 6.36
C LEU A 77 -19.78 1.44 5.00
N ALA A 78 -18.71 2.11 4.56
CA ALA A 78 -18.63 2.73 3.24
C ALA A 78 -18.77 1.70 2.11
N GLN A 79 -18.09 0.54 2.22
CA GLN A 79 -18.17 -0.53 1.23
C GLN A 79 -19.57 -1.17 1.15
N VAL A 80 -20.20 -1.45 2.30
CA VAL A 80 -21.57 -1.99 2.37
C VAL A 80 -22.58 -1.03 1.75
N ARG A 81 -22.44 0.29 2.01
CA ARG A 81 -23.30 1.32 1.40
C ARG A 81 -23.15 1.37 -0.11
N ARG A 82 -21.94 1.22 -0.65
CA ARG A 82 -21.67 1.18 -2.10
C ARG A 82 -22.33 -0.02 -2.75
N LYS A 83 -22.17 -1.22 -2.16
CA LYS A 83 -22.74 -2.46 -2.71
C LYS A 83 -24.27 -2.41 -2.76
N ARG A 84 -24.93 -1.88 -1.73
CA ARG A 84 -26.40 -1.73 -1.73
C ARG A 84 -26.92 -0.66 -2.70
N ARG A 85 -26.10 0.35 -3.05
CA ARG A 85 -26.45 1.37 -4.03
C ARG A 85 -26.36 0.87 -5.49
N SER A 86 -25.65 -0.23 -5.74
CA SER A 86 -25.56 -0.87 -7.06
C SER A 86 -26.02 -2.33 -7.03
N PRO A 87 -27.33 -2.61 -6.91
CA PRO A 87 -27.83 -3.99 -6.88
C PRO A 87 -28.15 -4.56 -8.27
N GLY A 88 -27.82 -3.87 -9.38
CA GLY A 88 -28.44 -4.18 -10.68
C GLY A 88 -27.62 -3.95 -11.94
N ASN A 89 -26.31 -4.17 -11.95
CA ASN A 89 -25.59 -4.29 -13.24
C ASN A 89 -24.40 -5.26 -13.13
N GLN A 90 -24.71 -6.55 -12.95
CA GLN A 90 -23.81 -7.63 -13.35
C GLN A 90 -24.13 -8.01 -14.79
N THR A 91 -23.84 -7.11 -15.73
CA THR A 91 -23.62 -7.49 -17.13
C THR A 91 -22.35 -6.81 -17.58
N ASP A 92 -21.43 -7.62 -18.05
CA ASP A 92 -20.19 -7.28 -18.75
C ASP A 92 -20.07 -5.82 -19.21
N SER A 93 -19.22 -5.04 -18.55
CA SER A 93 -18.75 -3.77 -19.11
C SER A 93 -17.24 -3.62 -18.93
N LYS A 94 -16.52 -4.11 -19.94
CA LYS A 94 -15.41 -3.37 -20.53
C LYS A 94 -15.92 -1.97 -20.91
N SER A 95 -15.89 -1.00 -20.00
CA SER A 95 -15.93 0.43 -20.38
C SER A 95 -15.43 1.28 -19.22
N GLY A 96 -14.48 2.15 -19.53
CA GLY A 96 -13.91 3.11 -18.60
C GLY A 96 -14.97 4.09 -18.13
N GLY A 97 -15.26 4.05 -16.83
CA GLY A 97 -16.01 5.07 -16.10
C GLY A 97 -15.20 5.45 -14.88
N LYS A 98 -14.78 6.72 -14.84
CA LYS A 98 -13.82 7.30 -13.89
C LYS A 98 -14.15 6.97 -12.44
N SER A 99 -13.32 6.14 -11.80
CA SER A 99 -13.31 5.89 -10.37
C SER A 99 -12.63 7.04 -9.63
N HIS A 100 -13.29 8.19 -9.58
CA HIS A 100 -12.97 9.28 -8.66
C HIS A 100 -14.06 9.27 -7.59
N ASP A 101 -13.97 8.36 -6.62
CA ASP A 101 -14.36 8.69 -5.24
C ASP A 101 -14.02 7.57 -4.25
N VAL A 102 -13.30 7.95 -3.19
CA VAL A 102 -12.80 7.13 -2.06
C VAL A 102 -11.65 6.17 -2.42
N GLN A 103 -10.51 6.76 -2.80
CA GLN A 103 -9.17 6.17 -2.61
C GLN A 103 -8.58 6.50 -1.22
N ILE A 104 -9.40 7.02 -0.31
CA ILE A 104 -9.03 7.28 1.07
C ILE A 104 -9.31 5.97 1.82
N LEU A 105 -8.26 5.34 2.35
CA LEU A 105 -8.24 4.24 3.34
C LEU A 105 -7.84 2.82 2.91
N ASN A 106 -7.38 2.57 1.69
CA ASN A 106 -6.57 1.37 1.40
C ASN A 106 -5.42 1.73 0.46
N ARG A 107 -4.59 2.69 0.86
CA ARG A 107 -3.28 2.84 0.21
C ARG A 107 -2.50 1.59 0.54
N SER A 108 -2.09 0.86 -0.49
CA SER A 108 -1.20 -0.28 -0.25
C SER A 108 0.07 0.23 0.45
N PHE A 109 0.68 -0.58 1.33
CA PHE A 109 1.95 -0.22 1.97
C PHE A 109 3.02 0.21 0.92
N LEU A 110 2.94 -0.36 -0.28
CA LEU A 110 3.79 0.00 -1.41
C LEU A 110 3.50 1.39 -1.95
N GLU A 111 2.22 1.74 -2.11
CA GLU A 111 1.80 3.08 -2.54
C GLU A 111 2.23 4.14 -1.54
N GLU A 112 2.11 3.85 -0.24
CA GLU A 112 2.57 4.74 0.81
C GLU A 112 4.10 4.90 0.80
N ALA A 113 4.85 3.82 0.58
CA ALA A 113 6.31 3.85 0.45
C ALA A 113 6.76 4.70 -0.75
N GLU A 114 6.16 4.51 -1.92
CA GLU A 114 6.44 5.34 -3.09
C GLU A 114 6.10 6.82 -2.85
N ALA A 115 4.92 7.06 -2.27
CA ALA A 115 4.48 8.39 -1.92
C ALA A 115 5.40 9.06 -0.90
N ALA A 116 6.00 8.29 0.03
CA ALA A 116 6.95 8.81 1.01
C ALA A 116 8.25 9.24 0.34
N LEU A 117 8.79 8.44 -0.60
CA LEU A 117 9.97 8.83 -1.38
C LEU A 117 9.72 10.11 -2.19
N LEU A 118 8.55 10.20 -2.85
CA LEU A 118 8.18 11.39 -3.62
C LEU A 118 8.03 12.64 -2.72
N ARG A 119 7.43 12.49 -1.53
CA ARG A 119 7.33 13.57 -0.53
C ARG A 119 8.70 14.06 -0.12
N ILE A 120 9.60 13.16 0.27
CA ILE A 120 10.95 13.51 0.71
C ILE A 120 11.72 14.18 -0.44
N PHE A 121 11.58 13.68 -1.68
CA PHE A 121 12.21 14.30 -2.85
C PHE A 121 11.73 15.75 -3.09
N ILE A 122 10.44 16.02 -2.93
CA ILE A 122 9.83 17.35 -3.11
C ILE A 122 10.29 18.30 -2.01
N HIS A 123 10.21 17.88 -0.74
CA HIS A 123 10.35 18.76 0.42
C HIS A 123 11.78 18.86 0.96
N SER A 124 12.68 17.91 0.63
CA SER A 124 14.08 17.91 1.08
C SER A 124 15.05 17.79 -0.11
N PRO A 125 15.64 18.91 -0.59
CA PRO A 125 16.53 18.88 -1.73
C PRO A 125 17.85 18.12 -1.46
N GLU A 126 18.32 18.13 -0.21
CA GLU A 126 19.59 17.51 0.20
C GLU A 126 19.61 15.98 0.00
N HIS A 127 18.45 15.33 0.11
CA HIS A 127 18.35 13.88 0.01
C HIS A 127 17.95 13.38 -1.39
N ARG A 128 17.74 14.28 -2.37
CA ARG A 128 17.34 13.90 -3.74
C ARG A 128 18.34 12.94 -4.39
N LEU A 129 19.64 13.21 -4.26
CA LEU A 129 20.70 12.35 -4.81
C LEU A 129 20.69 10.97 -4.16
N THR A 130 20.52 10.90 -2.83
CA THR A 130 20.49 9.62 -2.11
C THR A 130 19.31 8.73 -2.54
N ILE A 131 18.18 9.34 -2.89
CA ILE A 131 17.01 8.63 -3.43
C ILE A 131 17.32 8.10 -4.83
N ILE A 132 17.89 8.94 -5.71
CA ILE A 132 18.24 8.54 -7.08
C ILE A 132 19.25 7.39 -7.06
N GLU A 133 20.37 7.55 -6.34
CA GLU A 133 21.39 6.51 -6.19
C GLU A 133 20.81 5.23 -5.57
N GLY A 134 19.94 5.35 -4.57
CA GLY A 134 19.29 4.23 -3.91
C GLY A 134 18.33 3.45 -4.82
N LEU A 135 17.65 4.14 -5.74
CA LEU A 135 16.81 3.54 -6.77
C LEU A 135 17.64 2.90 -7.89
N GLU A 136 18.69 3.57 -8.37
CA GLU A 136 19.56 3.08 -9.44
C GLU A 136 20.38 1.85 -9.02
N THR A 137 20.97 1.88 -7.82
CA THR A 137 21.79 0.77 -7.30
C THR A 137 21.00 -0.55 -7.21
N ARG A 138 19.69 -0.45 -7.00
CA ARG A 138 18.78 -1.60 -6.82
C ARG A 138 17.87 -1.84 -8.03
N ASP A 139 18.05 -1.08 -9.12
CA ASP A 139 17.20 -1.09 -10.33
C ASP A 139 15.69 -1.04 -10.01
N LEU A 140 15.31 -0.09 -9.16
CA LEU A 140 13.95 0.07 -8.67
C LEU A 140 13.17 1.11 -9.48
N GLY A 141 11.92 0.78 -9.78
CA GLY A 141 10.98 1.68 -10.44
C GLY A 141 9.69 1.84 -9.65
N PHE A 142 9.00 2.96 -9.89
CA PHE A 142 7.66 3.19 -9.37
C PHE A 142 6.66 2.28 -10.10
N ASN A 143 5.88 1.52 -9.33
CA ASN A 143 4.85 0.61 -9.81
C ASN A 143 3.59 1.37 -10.22
N PHE A 144 3.25 2.46 -9.53
CA PHE A 144 2.03 3.21 -9.80
C PHE A 144 2.23 4.23 -10.92
N THR A 145 1.31 4.23 -11.89
CA THR A 145 1.39 5.11 -13.08
C THR A 145 1.40 6.59 -12.70
N HIS A 146 0.62 6.97 -11.69
CA HIS A 146 0.52 8.34 -11.18
C HIS A 146 1.84 8.81 -10.56
N HIS A 147 2.47 7.94 -9.77
CA HIS A 147 3.77 8.20 -9.15
C HIS A 147 4.89 8.23 -10.18
N ARG A 148 4.87 7.34 -11.19
CA ARG A 148 5.85 7.35 -12.28
C ARG A 148 5.75 8.60 -13.14
N ALA A 149 4.54 9.07 -13.43
CA ALA A 149 4.33 10.32 -14.15
C ALA A 149 4.90 11.50 -13.35
N LEU A 150 4.59 11.57 -12.06
CA LEU A 150 5.12 12.60 -11.17
C LEU A 150 6.66 12.52 -11.07
N TRP A 151 7.23 11.33 -10.93
CA TRP A 151 8.68 11.12 -10.88
C TRP A 151 9.38 11.65 -12.14
N ARG A 152 8.85 11.38 -13.33
CA ARG A 152 9.42 11.92 -14.58
C ARG A 152 9.42 13.44 -14.59
N THR A 153 8.29 14.05 -14.24
CA THR A 153 8.19 15.51 -14.16
C THR A 153 9.16 16.10 -13.13
N LEU A 154 9.32 15.43 -11.99
CA LEU A 154 10.29 15.81 -10.95
C LEU A 154 11.73 15.75 -11.46
N THR A 155 12.10 14.66 -12.13
CA THR A 155 13.46 14.49 -12.66
C THR A 155 13.77 15.49 -13.77
N GLU A 156 12.81 15.78 -14.63
CA GLU A 156 12.96 16.79 -15.69
C GLU A 156 13.12 18.19 -15.09
N LEU A 157 12.26 18.57 -14.14
CA LEU A 157 12.36 19.86 -13.44
C LEU A 157 13.67 19.98 -12.65
N SER A 158 14.07 18.93 -11.93
CA SER A 158 15.34 18.93 -11.18
C SER A 158 16.56 19.03 -12.11
N ALA A 159 16.51 18.45 -13.32
CA ALA A 159 17.56 18.58 -14.31
C ALA A 159 17.65 20.00 -14.88
N LEU A 160 16.50 20.64 -15.12
CA LEU A 160 16.42 22.04 -15.55
C LEU A 160 16.93 23.00 -14.45
N GLU A 161 16.58 22.77 -13.19
CA GLU A 161 17.12 23.52 -12.03
C GLU A 161 18.65 23.40 -11.94
N SER A 162 19.20 22.20 -12.18
CA SER A 162 20.65 21.97 -12.12
C SER A 162 21.42 22.63 -13.27
N GLN A 163 20.75 22.90 -14.39
CA GLN A 163 21.35 23.58 -15.56
C GLN A 163 21.23 25.11 -15.47
N ALA A 164 20.21 25.62 -14.78
CA ALA A 164 20.00 27.04 -14.53
C ALA A 164 20.85 27.54 -13.35
N ASN A 165 22.16 27.66 -13.56
CA ASN A 165 23.07 28.13 -12.52
C ASN A 165 22.93 29.65 -12.28
N SER A 166 22.56 30.01 -11.04
CA SER A 166 22.95 31.23 -10.33
C SER A 166 22.49 32.59 -10.90
N GLN A 167 21.28 33.07 -10.58
CA GLN A 167 21.02 34.49 -10.23
C GLN A 167 19.56 34.89 -9.97
N SER A 168 18.56 34.05 -10.29
CA SER A 168 17.16 34.39 -10.02
C SER A 168 16.59 33.62 -8.81
N PRO A 169 15.73 34.26 -7.99
CA PRO A 169 14.86 33.57 -7.06
C PRO A 169 13.76 32.88 -7.87
N GLU A 170 14.12 31.82 -8.60
CA GLU A 170 13.15 31.01 -9.33
C GLU A 170 12.15 30.40 -8.34
N PRO A 171 10.87 30.24 -8.74
CA PRO A 171 9.90 29.55 -7.91
C PRO A 171 10.45 28.18 -7.54
N THR A 172 10.46 27.86 -6.24
CA THR A 172 10.93 26.56 -5.74
C THR A 172 10.26 25.45 -6.54
N LEU A 173 10.93 24.32 -6.85
CA LEU A 173 10.35 23.13 -7.52
C LEU A 173 8.89 22.82 -7.13
N LEU A 174 8.57 23.06 -5.87
CA LEU A 174 7.27 22.90 -5.27
C LEU A 174 6.21 23.87 -5.85
N GLU A 175 6.55 25.14 -6.05
CA GLU A 175 5.69 26.16 -6.66
C GLU A 175 5.42 25.87 -8.14
N THR A 176 6.43 25.44 -8.90
CA THR A 176 6.24 25.04 -10.29
C THR A 176 5.34 23.81 -10.38
N LEU A 177 5.53 22.82 -9.50
CA LEU A 177 4.63 21.68 -9.37
C LEU A 177 3.21 22.07 -8.96
N ARG A 178 3.03 23.03 -8.05
CA ARG A 178 1.71 23.52 -7.63
C ARG A 178 0.98 24.15 -8.81
N ASN A 179 1.66 25.00 -9.59
CA ASN A 179 1.09 25.60 -10.79
C ASN A 179 0.73 24.52 -11.82
N PHE A 180 1.61 23.55 -12.06
CA PHE A 180 1.33 22.42 -12.96
C PHE A 180 0.18 21.54 -12.48
N SER A 181 0.02 21.39 -11.16
CA SER A 181 -1.07 20.62 -10.56
C SER A 181 -2.42 21.33 -10.66
N ALA A 182 -2.43 22.67 -10.65
CA ALA A 182 -3.63 23.47 -10.83
C ALA A 182 -4.13 23.43 -12.29
N GLU A 183 -3.21 23.31 -13.25
CA GLU A 183 -3.52 23.22 -14.68
C GLU A 183 -3.85 21.78 -15.12
N SER A 184 -3.32 20.76 -14.43
CA SER A 184 -3.48 19.36 -14.81
C SER A 184 -4.73 18.69 -14.22
N THR A 185 -5.75 18.46 -15.06
CA THR A 185 -6.94 17.65 -14.70
C THR A 185 -6.71 16.15 -14.96
N GLY A 186 -5.61 15.60 -14.43
CA GLY A 186 -5.11 14.29 -14.82
C GLY A 186 -4.67 13.39 -13.66
N PRO A 187 -3.73 12.44 -13.90
CA PRO A 187 -3.18 11.56 -12.88
C PRO A 187 -2.55 12.30 -11.69
N LEU A 188 -2.16 13.57 -11.89
CA LEU A 188 -1.61 14.46 -10.86
C LEU A 188 -2.64 14.90 -9.82
N SER A 189 -3.94 14.88 -10.15
CA SER A 189 -5.01 15.16 -9.17
C SER A 189 -4.99 14.17 -8.00
N GLN A 190 -4.60 12.92 -8.24
CA GLN A 190 -4.48 11.90 -7.21
C GLN A 190 -3.27 12.13 -6.30
N VAL A 191 -2.25 12.83 -6.79
CA VAL A 191 -0.97 13.05 -6.09
C VAL A 191 -0.89 14.44 -5.42
N HIS A 192 -1.95 15.26 -5.58
CA HIS A 192 -2.04 16.60 -5.00
C HIS A 192 -1.80 16.62 -3.48
N HIS A 193 -2.26 15.58 -2.77
CA HIS A 193 -2.05 15.44 -1.34
C HIS A 193 -0.57 15.30 -0.92
N LEU A 194 0.35 14.90 -1.83
CA LEU A 194 1.79 14.82 -1.52
C LEU A 194 2.46 16.20 -1.51
N LEU A 195 1.84 17.20 -2.13
CA LEU A 195 2.35 18.58 -2.20
C LEU A 195 2.14 19.34 -0.89
N TYR A 196 1.29 18.81 0.01
CA TYR A 196 0.98 19.39 1.31
C TYR A 196 1.45 18.46 2.42
N LEU A 197 2.18 19.03 3.38
CA LEU A 197 2.70 18.29 4.53
C LEU A 197 1.67 18.29 5.67
N GLU A 198 1.06 17.14 5.93
CA GLU A 198 0.35 16.82 7.16
C GLU A 198 1.33 16.53 8.32
N GLU A 199 0.85 16.55 9.56
CA GLU A 199 1.69 16.39 10.76
C GLU A 199 2.54 15.10 10.77
N LYS A 200 1.95 13.96 10.36
CA LYS A 200 2.70 12.71 10.19
C LYS A 200 3.78 12.82 9.10
N THR A 201 3.42 13.41 7.97
CA THR A 201 4.34 13.56 6.85
C THR A 201 5.45 14.57 7.13
N ARG A 202 5.25 15.52 8.05
CA ARG A 202 6.31 16.40 8.55
C ARG A 202 7.34 15.62 9.35
N LEU A 203 6.90 14.65 10.15
CA LEU A 203 7.81 13.75 10.87
C LEU A 203 8.54 12.81 9.91
N ASP A 204 7.86 12.34 8.85
CA ASP A 204 8.50 11.54 7.80
C ASP A 204 9.56 12.33 7.03
N VAL A 205 9.32 13.64 6.84
CA VAL A 205 10.37 14.55 6.40
C VAL A 205 11.45 14.55 7.46
N ILE A 206 11.27 14.97 8.71
CA ILE A 206 12.36 15.03 9.72
C ILE A 206 13.19 13.73 9.89
N ARG A 207 12.60 12.56 9.59
CA ARG A 207 13.28 11.25 9.61
C ARG A 207 13.67 10.77 8.21
N GLU A 208 14.08 11.69 7.35
CA GLU A 208 14.39 11.46 5.93
C GLU A 208 15.19 10.15 5.71
N PRO A 209 16.35 9.90 6.38
CA PRO A 209 17.19 8.76 6.05
C PRO A 209 16.55 7.40 6.38
N LEU A 210 15.80 7.32 7.48
CA LEU A 210 15.13 6.08 7.89
C LEU A 210 13.96 5.76 6.97
N VAL A 211 13.19 6.78 6.60
CA VAL A 211 12.04 6.63 5.70
C VAL A 211 12.51 6.26 4.30
N ILE A 212 13.58 6.89 3.79
CA ILE A 212 14.18 6.52 2.50
C ILE A 212 14.60 5.04 2.50
N ARG A 213 15.35 4.60 3.53
CA ARG A 213 15.79 3.20 3.63
C ARG A 213 14.61 2.24 3.67
N ALA A 214 13.63 2.49 4.54
CA ALA A 214 12.47 1.62 4.70
C ALA A 214 11.61 1.56 3.43
N ALA A 215 11.42 2.70 2.74
CA ALA A 215 10.65 2.76 1.51
C ALA A 215 11.34 2.05 0.34
N ILE A 216 12.65 2.24 0.19
CA ILE A 216 13.46 1.52 -0.81
C ILE A 216 13.42 0.00 -0.55
N ALA A 217 13.57 -0.42 0.71
CA ALA A 217 13.46 -1.83 1.09
C ALA A 217 12.06 -2.41 0.79
N CYS A 218 11.01 -1.60 0.96
CA CYS A 218 9.64 -2.00 0.64
C CYS A 218 9.44 -2.22 -0.88
N LEU A 219 10.00 -1.34 -1.71
CA LEU A 219 10.00 -1.48 -3.17
C LEU A 219 10.76 -2.73 -3.63
N GLU A 220 11.96 -2.93 -3.09
CA GLU A 220 12.79 -4.10 -3.42
C GLU A 220 12.09 -5.41 -3.00
N LYS A 221 11.45 -5.44 -1.82
CA LYS A 221 10.69 -6.60 -1.36
C LYS A 221 9.59 -6.98 -2.35
N ASN A 222 8.83 -6.01 -2.86
CA ASN A 222 7.78 -6.30 -3.83
C ASN A 222 8.34 -6.89 -5.15
N MET A 223 9.51 -6.41 -5.59
CA MET A 223 10.19 -6.97 -6.76
C MET A 223 10.68 -8.40 -6.52
N CYS A 224 11.24 -8.69 -5.35
CA CYS A 224 11.61 -10.05 -4.95
C CYS A 224 10.39 -10.98 -4.85
N GLU A 225 9.26 -10.50 -4.32
CA GLU A 225 8.01 -11.27 -4.26
C GLU A 225 7.46 -11.59 -5.65
N LYS A 226 7.49 -10.65 -6.60
CA LYS A 226 7.11 -10.91 -8.00
C LYS A 226 8.01 -11.96 -8.64
N ARG A 227 9.33 -11.86 -8.44
CA ARG A 227 10.30 -12.85 -8.92
C ARG A 227 10.09 -14.22 -8.29
N TYR A 228 9.86 -14.26 -6.98
CA TYR A 228 9.56 -15.49 -6.24
C TYR A 228 8.31 -16.20 -6.78
N ARG A 229 7.20 -15.46 -7.00
CA ARG A 229 5.96 -16.02 -7.57
C ARG A 229 6.21 -16.60 -8.97
N LEU A 230 6.94 -15.86 -9.82
CA LEU A 230 7.29 -16.33 -11.15
C LEU A 230 8.15 -17.61 -11.11
N LEU A 231 9.16 -17.65 -10.24
CA LEU A 231 9.99 -18.83 -10.05
C LEU A 231 9.21 -20.03 -9.52
N LEU A 232 8.24 -19.80 -8.63
CA LEU A 232 7.37 -20.85 -8.11
C LEU A 232 6.48 -21.43 -9.22
N ASN A 233 5.88 -20.57 -10.06
CA ASN A 233 5.08 -21.02 -11.20
C ASN A 233 5.94 -21.82 -12.20
N LEU A 234 7.14 -21.33 -12.55
CA LEU A 234 8.06 -22.08 -13.42
C LEU A 234 8.51 -23.41 -12.81
N TRP A 235 8.64 -23.47 -11.48
CA TRP A 235 8.99 -24.68 -10.76
C TRP A 235 7.84 -25.69 -10.70
N SER A 236 6.59 -25.24 -10.64
CA SER A 236 5.41 -26.13 -10.72
C SER A 236 5.14 -26.63 -12.13
N ASP A 237 5.47 -25.84 -13.15
CA ASP A 237 5.22 -26.16 -14.56
C ASP A 237 6.30 -27.06 -15.19
N SER A 238 7.44 -27.25 -14.53
CA SER A 238 8.54 -28.09 -15.03
C SER A 238 8.42 -29.54 -14.56
N ASP A 239 8.64 -30.48 -15.49
CA ASP A 239 8.65 -31.91 -15.17
C ASP A 239 9.98 -32.32 -14.52
N PHE A 240 9.92 -32.80 -13.27
CA PHE A 240 11.07 -33.25 -12.49
C PHE A 240 11.93 -34.32 -13.20
N SER A 241 11.34 -35.09 -14.11
CA SER A 241 12.02 -36.14 -14.87
C SER A 241 12.80 -35.62 -16.09
N SER A 242 12.43 -34.47 -16.65
CA SER A 242 12.99 -33.96 -17.91
C SER A 242 14.24 -33.09 -17.70
N SER A 243 14.37 -32.40 -16.55
CA SER A 243 15.54 -31.55 -16.26
C SER A 243 15.80 -31.34 -14.75
N PRO A 244 16.34 -32.34 -14.03
CA PRO A 244 16.59 -32.24 -12.59
C PRO A 244 17.55 -31.08 -12.22
N GLU A 245 18.47 -30.73 -13.13
CA GLU A 245 19.40 -29.62 -12.94
C GLU A 245 18.69 -28.25 -12.93
N GLN A 246 17.65 -28.07 -13.75
CA GLN A 246 16.88 -26.82 -13.79
C GLN A 246 16.05 -26.65 -12.52
N HIS A 247 15.47 -27.74 -12.00
CA HIS A 247 14.78 -27.71 -10.70
C HIS A 247 15.73 -27.33 -9.55
N SER A 248 16.96 -27.87 -9.52
CA SER A 248 17.94 -27.48 -8.51
C SER A 248 18.32 -26.00 -8.62
N GLN A 249 18.46 -25.48 -9.84
CA GLN A 249 18.73 -24.05 -10.07
C GLN A 249 17.56 -23.17 -9.62
N TYR A 250 16.32 -23.52 -9.94
CA TYR A 250 15.15 -22.78 -9.46
C TYR A 250 15.03 -22.83 -7.95
N GLN A 251 15.27 -23.99 -7.33
CA GLN A 251 15.26 -24.11 -5.87
C GLN A 251 16.30 -23.20 -5.22
N LYS A 252 17.53 -23.15 -5.74
CA LYS A 252 18.57 -22.22 -5.25
C LYS A 252 18.14 -20.76 -5.37
N LYS A 253 17.54 -20.38 -6.50
CA LYS A 253 17.03 -19.03 -6.73
C LYS A 253 15.87 -18.68 -5.79
N ILE A 254 14.94 -19.60 -5.56
CA ILE A 254 13.79 -19.44 -4.64
C ILE A 254 14.29 -19.21 -3.21
N ILE A 255 15.28 -20.00 -2.75
CA ILE A 255 15.88 -19.83 -1.42
C ILE A 255 16.59 -18.48 -1.33
N ALA A 256 17.35 -18.09 -2.36
CA ALA A 256 18.03 -16.79 -2.40
C ALA A 256 17.04 -15.62 -2.31
N GLU A 257 15.96 -15.64 -3.09
CA GLU A 257 14.91 -14.60 -3.05
C GLU A 257 14.20 -14.57 -1.69
N LYS A 258 13.90 -15.73 -1.09
CA LYS A 258 13.31 -15.80 0.25
C LYS A 258 14.23 -15.19 1.32
N ASN A 259 15.52 -15.51 1.26
CA ASN A 259 16.51 -14.93 2.17
C ASN A 259 16.64 -13.41 1.98
N ARG A 260 16.59 -12.93 0.73
CA ARG A 260 16.62 -11.50 0.42
C ARG A 260 15.39 -10.79 0.98
N ILE A 261 14.19 -11.35 0.82
CA ILE A 261 12.96 -10.80 1.42
C ILE A 261 13.08 -10.68 2.93
N ALA A 262 13.63 -11.70 3.61
CA ALA A 262 13.83 -11.66 5.05
C ALA A 262 14.86 -10.61 5.51
N GLN A 263 15.90 -10.36 4.70
CA GLN A 263 16.86 -9.26 4.96
C GLN A 263 16.18 -7.89 4.81
N LEU A 264 15.41 -7.69 3.74
CA LEU A 264 14.70 -6.43 3.48
C LEU A 264 13.64 -6.15 4.53
N GLU A 265 13.02 -7.18 5.10
CA GLU A 265 12.10 -7.03 6.22
C GLU A 265 12.79 -6.53 7.49
N LYS A 266 14.03 -6.98 7.75
CA LYS A 266 14.87 -6.45 8.83
C LYS A 266 15.34 -5.03 8.55
N GLU A 267 15.66 -4.70 7.30
CA GLU A 267 16.04 -3.34 6.92
C GLU A 267 14.86 -2.35 7.02
N ARG A 268 13.63 -2.85 6.86
CA ARG A 268 12.40 -2.08 7.05
C ARG A 268 12.06 -1.89 8.53
N SER A 269 12.30 -2.87 9.39
CA SER A 269 12.05 -2.71 10.82
C SER A 269 13.01 -1.67 11.38
N VAL A 270 12.46 -0.59 11.95
CA VAL A 270 13.25 0.44 12.62
C VAL A 270 13.42 0.03 14.08
N ASP A 271 14.67 -0.17 14.49
CA ASP A 271 14.98 -0.49 15.88
C ASP A 271 14.92 0.76 16.77
N PHE A 272 14.74 0.56 18.08
CA PHE A 272 14.70 1.66 19.03
C PHE A 272 15.98 2.52 19.01
N ALA A 273 17.14 1.89 18.75
CA ALA A 273 18.42 2.58 18.61
C ALA A 273 18.42 3.56 17.42
N ASP A 274 17.81 3.16 16.30
CA ASP A 274 17.68 4.01 15.11
C ASP A 274 16.78 5.21 15.41
N LEU A 275 15.67 5.00 16.12
CA LEU A 275 14.76 6.08 16.54
C LEU A 275 15.40 7.07 17.53
N ALA A 276 16.34 6.62 18.35
CA ALA A 276 17.06 7.47 19.31
C ALA A 276 18.12 8.35 18.63
N SER A 277 18.65 7.92 17.47
CA SER A 277 19.70 8.63 16.75
C SER A 277 19.20 9.80 15.88
N VAL A 278 17.91 9.83 15.55
CA VAL A 278 17.33 10.84 14.64
C VAL A 278 16.66 11.96 15.45
N PRO A 279 16.92 13.24 15.14
CA PRO A 279 16.35 14.36 15.87
C PRO A 279 14.82 14.39 15.77
N TRP A 280 14.17 14.80 16.85
CA TRP A 280 12.70 14.88 16.95
C TRP A 280 12.13 16.23 16.49
N VAL A 281 13.00 17.23 16.30
CA VAL A 281 12.65 18.61 15.92
C VAL A 281 13.78 19.16 15.05
N LYS A 282 13.47 19.79 13.89
CA LYS A 282 14.45 20.58 13.13
C LYS A 282 14.80 21.83 13.97
N ALA A 283 16.08 22.00 14.28
CA ALA A 283 16.59 23.18 14.99
C ALA A 283 16.45 24.45 14.15
#